data_AF-A0A2D7NM58-F1
#
_entry.id   AF-A0A2D7NM58-F1
#
_cell.length_a   1.000
_cell.length_b   1.000
_cell.length_c   1.000
_cell.angle_alpha   90.00
_cell.angle_beta   90.00
_cell.angle_gamma   90.00
#
_symmetry.space_group_name_H-M   'P 1'
#
loop_
_entity.id
_entity.type
_entity.pdbx_description
1 polymer ?
#
loop_
_entity_poly.entity_id
_entity_poly.type
_entity_poly.pdbx_seq_one_letter_code
_entity_poly.pdbx_strand_id
1 'polypeptide(L)'
;MGGVLAGLLLSVSAGAAGTAGICAQPRVAARLDVLDQTPHAVQGRPIAIPIRLNPEQLQQIPPDTVELRLDDGTSTTALVAWLATKESTRPSPLVASWTAATAPLKVVPFPDAPALRSTARGVLLATLAEGYSGALRLGDQLITPRWVMPANPSSGSLLPARTGPGWPPLDEPGGWWRWALLADSLGQIPPEPSGGPRSKLVARSIAALWRAGLDRVARESPGAADELRDLLVSQCRTARGIPVACWITNTDELNSILSLLLDSNRPVGLTVRSLLFYLDARFPLLAWPVSSPGARIRIALANPTDAEQVVRIQWVEDDPVPVAAVVPPGRIQQIEVDRPVHAGTHSGRLASAETVLVLTCGGIQDRMQLPSEFLVVRPPGLQFGPFLAPMTLAQAWDGAVLETDPRWATSAVLRKRRGQWELFVECLSGGRPALPQDGLEVHLGLPNAPIRLIRIAPDGSLSFAPGGGGLRGAEASTTLFPDRWRAILRLDSSLIESAAAPGMPQTLLIGIRRVLGDDVIGVADGSVPVWNPLTPVFLVELSDWGDISSTSNRSAP
;
A
#
# COMPACT_ATOMS: atom_id res chain seq x y z
N MET A 1 14.34 21.00 12.13
CA MET A 1 13.09 21.15 12.91
C MET A 1 12.00 20.29 12.28
N GLY A 2 12.07 18.98 12.52
CA GLY A 2 11.08 18.00 12.08
C GLY A 2 11.35 16.76 12.90
N GLY A 3 10.87 16.73 14.14
CA GLY A 3 11.44 15.88 15.20
C GLY A 3 10.59 14.69 15.60
N VAL A 4 9.27 14.79 15.51
CA VAL A 4 8.38 13.88 16.28
C VAL A 4 8.28 12.48 15.68
N LEU A 5 8.22 12.37 14.34
CA LEU A 5 8.22 11.11 13.61
C LEU A 5 9.51 10.89 12.80
N ALA A 6 10.20 11.95 12.37
CA ALA A 6 11.48 11.80 11.66
C ALA A 6 12.60 11.30 12.58
N GLY A 7 12.56 11.62 13.88
CA GLY A 7 13.44 11.03 14.89
C GLY A 7 13.23 9.51 15.06
N LEU A 8 12.06 9.01 14.70
CA LEU A 8 11.72 7.59 14.68
C LEU A 8 12.11 6.88 13.36
N LEU A 9 12.43 7.61 12.27
CA LEU A 9 12.40 7.07 10.90
C LEU A 9 13.63 7.32 9.98
N LEU A 10 14.69 8.04 10.38
CA LEU A 10 15.78 8.41 9.42
C LEU A 10 17.01 7.47 9.34
N SER A 11 17.20 6.94 8.11
CA SER A 11 18.40 6.44 7.39
C SER A 11 19.11 5.13 7.81
N VAL A 12 19.11 4.16 6.89
CA VAL A 12 19.82 2.87 6.92
C VAL A 12 20.89 2.86 5.82
N SER A 13 22.15 2.61 6.18
CA SER A 13 23.22 2.29 5.23
C SER A 13 24.16 1.24 5.81
N ALA A 14 24.46 0.20 5.03
CA ALA A 14 25.16 -1.01 5.41
C ALA A 14 26.70 -0.84 5.42
N GLY A 15 27.36 -1.43 6.42
CA GLY A 15 28.83 -1.51 6.52
C GLY A 15 29.27 -2.80 7.21
N ALA A 16 30.30 -3.43 6.66
CA ALA A 16 30.72 -4.82 6.89
C ALA A 16 31.49 -5.10 8.20
N ALA A 17 31.64 -6.40 8.47
CA ALA A 17 31.95 -7.06 9.73
C ALA A 17 33.41 -7.01 10.23
N GLY A 18 33.57 -7.26 11.52
CA GLY A 18 34.79 -7.72 12.16
C GLY A 18 34.47 -8.38 13.52
N THR A 19 34.88 -9.63 13.72
CA THR A 19 34.62 -10.45 14.91
C THR A 19 35.81 -10.50 15.87
N ALA A 20 35.58 -10.30 17.16
CA ALA A 20 36.39 -10.88 18.23
C ALA A 20 35.54 -10.96 19.51
N GLY A 21 35.47 -12.15 20.13
CA GLY A 21 34.70 -12.41 21.35
C GLY A 21 35.55 -12.25 22.61
N ILE A 22 34.93 -11.90 23.75
CA ILE A 22 35.53 -11.91 25.09
C ILE A 22 34.45 -12.27 26.16
N CYS A 23 34.93 -12.95 27.21
CA CYS A 23 34.29 -13.41 28.45
C CYS A 23 33.34 -12.43 29.17
N ALA A 24 32.36 -13.02 29.86
CA ALA A 24 31.33 -12.33 30.64
C ALA A 24 31.87 -11.67 31.93
N GLN A 25 31.86 -10.34 31.95
CA GLN A 25 31.94 -9.50 33.15
C GLN A 25 30.52 -9.23 33.72
N PRO A 26 30.39 -8.83 35.00
CA PRO A 26 29.10 -8.47 35.60
C PRO A 26 28.39 -7.43 34.74
N ARG A 27 27.14 -7.74 34.34
CA ARG A 27 26.36 -6.98 33.35
C ARG A 27 25.99 -5.60 33.89
N VAL A 28 26.83 -4.61 33.63
CA VAL A 28 26.41 -3.20 33.67
C VAL A 28 25.40 -3.03 32.53
N ALA A 29 24.19 -2.58 32.86
CA ALA A 29 23.17 -2.28 31.86
C ALA A 29 23.69 -1.17 30.94
N ALA A 30 23.46 -1.31 29.64
CA ALA A 30 23.94 -0.35 28.66
C ALA A 30 23.32 1.04 28.88
N ARG A 31 24.14 2.08 28.77
CA ARG A 31 23.71 3.47 28.83
C ARG A 31 22.91 3.81 27.57
N LEU A 32 21.81 4.54 27.77
CA LEU A 32 20.94 5.03 26.71
C LEU A 32 21.19 6.52 26.50
N ASP A 33 21.34 6.93 25.24
CA ASP A 33 21.45 8.35 24.86
C ASP A 33 20.11 8.84 24.32
N VAL A 34 19.67 10.00 24.79
CA VAL A 34 18.46 10.67 24.31
C VAL A 34 18.76 11.35 22.97
N LEU A 35 17.96 11.04 21.96
CA LEU A 35 18.10 11.60 20.61
C LEU A 35 17.41 12.95 20.44
N ASP A 36 16.30 13.16 21.16
CA ASP A 36 15.57 14.43 21.17
C ASP A 36 15.38 14.89 22.62
N GLN A 37 16.05 15.98 22.98
CA GLN A 37 15.96 16.59 24.31
C GLN A 37 14.73 17.48 24.48
N THR A 38 13.99 17.74 23.40
CA THR A 38 12.78 18.57 23.42
C THR A 38 11.58 17.90 22.74
N PRO A 39 11.24 16.65 23.10
CA PRO A 39 10.19 15.90 22.43
C PRO A 39 8.82 16.56 22.67
N HIS A 40 7.91 16.47 21.71
CA HIS A 40 6.53 16.86 21.94
C HIS A 40 5.84 15.85 22.85
N ALA A 41 5.11 16.35 23.85
CA ALA A 41 4.40 15.53 24.82
C ALA A 41 3.03 16.12 25.12
N VAL A 42 2.05 15.27 25.38
CA VAL A 42 0.69 15.68 25.74
C VAL A 42 0.49 15.46 27.23
N GLN A 43 0.02 16.49 27.94
CA GLN A 43 -0.16 16.40 29.40
C GLN A 43 -1.14 15.28 29.75
N GLY A 44 -0.81 14.51 30.80
CA GLY A 44 -1.63 13.38 31.27
C GLY A 44 -1.72 12.19 30.30
N ARG A 45 -0.91 12.16 29.23
CA ARG A 45 -0.86 11.05 28.26
C ARG A 45 0.54 10.41 28.25
N PRO A 46 0.66 9.16 27.76
CA PRO A 46 1.97 8.51 27.64
C PRO A 46 2.93 9.35 26.79
N ILE A 47 4.16 9.51 27.28
CA ILE A 47 5.25 10.18 26.56
C ILE A 47 6.14 9.13 25.89
N ALA A 48 6.61 9.45 24.68
CA ALA A 48 7.58 8.69 23.91
C ALA A 48 8.84 9.55 23.71
N ILE A 49 9.98 9.11 24.25
CA ILE A 49 11.24 9.84 24.16
C ILE A 49 12.21 9.04 23.28
N PRO A 50 12.58 9.55 22.10
CA PRO A 50 13.52 8.87 21.20
C PRO A 50 14.89 8.66 21.86
N ILE A 51 15.41 7.43 21.77
CA ILE A 51 16.71 7.05 22.32
C ILE A 51 17.51 6.19 21.34
N ARG A 52 18.82 6.11 21.59
CA ARG A 52 19.70 5.11 21.00
C ARG A 52 20.53 4.43 22.09
N LEU A 53 21.05 3.26 21.76
CA LEU A 53 22.10 2.64 22.56
C LEU A 53 23.40 3.44 22.40
N ASN A 54 24.15 3.62 23.47
CA ASN A 54 25.46 4.25 23.38
C ASN A 54 26.36 3.43 22.42
N PRO A 55 27.00 4.07 21.40
CA PRO A 55 27.83 3.38 20.42
C PRO A 55 28.99 2.57 21.01
N GLU A 56 29.51 2.99 22.17
CA GLU A 56 30.62 2.32 22.87
C GLU A 56 30.16 1.04 23.59
N GLN A 57 28.84 0.87 23.77
CA GLN A 57 28.23 -0.21 24.56
C GLN A 57 27.30 -1.09 23.73
N LEU A 58 27.44 -1.10 22.39
CA LEU A 58 26.59 -1.90 21.48
C LEU A 58 26.62 -3.42 21.78
N GLN A 59 27.65 -3.92 22.46
CA GLN A 59 27.74 -5.33 22.85
C GLN A 59 26.87 -5.67 24.07
N GLN A 60 26.51 -4.68 24.89
CA GLN A 60 25.73 -4.87 26.11
C GLN A 60 24.23 -5.01 25.80
N ILE A 61 23.52 -5.68 26.70
CA ILE A 61 22.06 -5.81 26.62
C ILE A 61 21.46 -4.52 27.20
N PRO A 62 20.57 -3.84 26.47
CA PRO A 62 19.90 -2.67 27.00
C PRO A 62 18.96 -3.04 28.15
N PRO A 63 18.76 -2.14 29.12
CA PRO A 63 17.79 -2.38 30.19
C PRO A 63 16.36 -2.47 29.62
N ASP A 64 15.50 -3.26 30.26
CA ASP A 64 14.08 -3.34 29.92
C ASP A 64 13.28 -2.12 30.40
N THR A 65 13.72 -1.53 31.51
CA THR A 65 13.14 -0.36 32.16
C THR A 65 14.23 0.56 32.68
N VAL A 66 13.94 1.85 32.76
CA VAL A 66 14.82 2.86 33.36
C VAL A 66 14.03 3.79 34.27
N GLU A 67 14.69 4.31 35.29
CA GLU A 67 14.12 5.36 36.13
C GLU A 67 14.25 6.71 35.43
N LEU A 68 13.14 7.44 35.33
CA LEU A 68 13.11 8.86 34.96
C LEU A 68 12.86 9.68 36.21
N ARG A 69 13.75 10.64 36.49
CA ARG A 69 13.55 11.60 37.57
C ARG A 69 12.79 12.81 37.05
N LEU A 70 11.80 13.22 37.82
CA LEU A 70 10.93 14.38 37.55
C LEU A 70 11.52 15.60 38.27
N ASP A 71 11.25 16.80 37.76
CA ASP A 71 11.76 18.04 38.36
C ASP A 71 11.06 18.41 39.67
N ASP A 72 9.89 17.84 39.93
CA ASP A 72 9.16 17.89 41.20
C ASP A 72 9.78 17.00 42.30
N GLY A 73 10.88 16.31 41.99
CA GLY A 73 11.61 15.44 42.92
C GLY A 73 11.08 14.00 42.99
N THR A 74 10.00 13.67 42.29
CA THR A 74 9.50 12.30 42.18
C THR A 74 10.21 11.52 41.07
N SER A 75 9.98 10.21 40.99
CA SER A 75 10.50 9.39 39.89
C SER A 75 9.45 8.43 39.35
N THR A 76 9.61 8.06 38.09
CA THR A 76 8.73 7.13 37.38
C THR A 76 9.53 6.09 36.61
N THR A 77 8.95 4.93 36.39
CA THR A 77 9.57 3.86 35.62
C THR A 77 9.16 3.99 34.15
N ALA A 78 10.13 4.19 33.27
CA ALA A 78 9.95 4.16 31.83
C ALA A 78 10.28 2.78 31.26
N LEU A 79 9.47 2.30 30.32
CA LEU A 79 9.76 1.08 29.56
C LEU A 79 10.65 1.42 28.36
N VAL A 80 11.67 0.61 28.11
CA VAL A 80 12.50 0.69 26.91
C VAL A 80 11.86 -0.17 25.82
N ALA A 81 11.60 0.39 24.65
CA ALA A 81 11.09 -0.34 23.49
C ALA A 81 11.95 -0.08 22.25
N TRP A 82 12.03 -1.06 21.34
CA TRP A 82 12.77 -0.96 20.08
C TRP A 82 11.80 -1.01 18.92
N LEU A 83 12.09 -0.20 17.90
CA LEU A 83 11.18 0.04 16.80
C LEU A 83 11.84 -0.31 15.46
N ALA A 84 11.04 -0.87 14.56
CA ALA A 84 11.48 -1.16 13.20
C ALA A 84 10.34 -0.90 12.21
N THR A 85 10.71 -0.51 10.99
CA THR A 85 9.81 -0.33 9.85
C THR A 85 9.87 -1.45 8.81
N LYS A 86 10.91 -2.30 8.90
CA LYS A 86 11.07 -3.49 8.06
C LYS A 86 11.04 -4.73 8.95
N GLU A 87 10.17 -5.66 8.61
CA GLU A 87 10.13 -6.98 9.22
C GLU A 87 11.36 -7.76 8.73
N SER A 88 12.46 -7.75 9.48
CA SER A 88 13.69 -8.44 9.09
C SER A 88 13.59 -9.98 9.23
N THR A 89 12.41 -10.53 9.49
CA THR A 89 12.26 -11.94 9.87
C THR A 89 10.94 -12.56 9.38
N ARG A 90 10.74 -12.65 8.05
CA ARG A 90 10.26 -13.85 7.32
C ARG A 90 9.90 -13.54 5.86
N PRO A 91 10.18 -14.44 4.90
CA PRO A 91 9.54 -14.45 3.59
C PRO A 91 8.15 -15.08 3.75
N SER A 92 7.20 -14.35 4.30
CA SER A 92 5.79 -14.63 4.00
C SER A 92 5.48 -13.80 2.76
N PRO A 93 4.75 -14.33 1.76
CA PRO A 93 4.23 -13.47 0.71
C PRO A 93 3.34 -12.48 1.44
N LEU A 94 3.77 -11.22 1.48
CA LEU A 94 3.05 -10.15 2.15
C LEU A 94 1.78 -9.93 1.34
N VAL A 95 0.72 -10.61 1.73
CA VAL A 95 -0.64 -10.28 1.37
C VAL A 95 -0.84 -8.86 1.85
N ALA A 96 -0.65 -7.91 0.94
CA ALA A 96 -0.81 -6.50 1.26
C ALA A 96 -2.29 -6.28 1.60
N SER A 97 -2.58 -5.60 2.70
CA SER A 97 -3.92 -5.06 2.91
C SER A 97 -4.00 -3.68 2.24
N TRP A 98 -5.18 -3.28 1.79
CA TRP A 98 -5.34 -1.95 1.19
C TRP A 98 -4.88 -0.82 2.10
N THR A 99 -5.08 -0.97 3.41
CA THR A 99 -4.71 0.04 4.41
C THR A 99 -3.32 -0.17 5.00
N ALA A 100 -2.53 -1.09 4.47
CA ALA A 100 -1.16 -1.32 4.91
C ALA A 100 -0.29 -0.09 4.66
N ALA A 101 0.44 0.35 5.68
CA ALA A 101 1.43 1.41 5.53
C ALA A 101 2.62 0.92 4.70
N THR A 102 3.23 1.81 3.92
CA THR A 102 4.47 1.53 3.16
C THR A 102 5.64 1.16 4.07
N ALA A 103 5.67 1.72 5.28
CA ALA A 103 6.72 1.49 6.28
C ALA A 103 6.09 1.39 7.68
N PRO A 104 5.43 0.26 8.01
CA PRO A 104 4.66 0.14 9.24
C PRO A 104 5.56 0.15 10.46
N LEU A 105 5.29 1.01 11.42
CA LEU A 105 6.06 1.08 12.66
C LEU A 105 5.64 -0.07 13.60
N LYS A 106 6.55 -1.01 13.87
CA LYS A 106 6.33 -2.12 14.79
C LYS A 106 7.28 -2.06 15.98
N VAL A 107 6.81 -2.54 17.13
CA VAL A 107 7.65 -2.82 18.30
C VAL A 107 8.29 -4.19 18.11
N VAL A 108 9.61 -4.23 18.12
CA VAL A 108 10.41 -5.45 17.88
C VAL A 108 11.31 -5.75 19.08
N PRO A 109 11.76 -7.01 19.24
CA PRO A 109 12.85 -7.33 20.14
C PRO A 109 14.12 -6.55 19.76
N PHE A 110 14.99 -6.31 20.75
CA PHE A 110 16.31 -5.74 20.48
C PHE A 110 17.13 -6.67 19.56
N PRO A 111 17.84 -6.16 18.53
CA PRO A 111 18.57 -7.03 17.62
C PRO A 111 19.73 -7.78 18.29
N ASP A 112 19.78 -9.10 18.09
CA ASP A 112 20.89 -9.93 18.58
C ASP A 112 22.20 -9.64 17.84
N ALA A 113 22.12 -9.39 16.52
CA ALA A 113 23.28 -9.20 15.67
C ALA A 113 23.94 -7.81 15.87
N PRO A 114 25.25 -7.72 16.20
CA PRO A 114 25.93 -6.45 16.46
C PRO A 114 25.78 -5.40 15.35
N ALA A 115 25.82 -5.82 14.08
CA ALA A 115 25.67 -4.92 12.93
C ALA A 115 24.28 -4.24 12.86
N LEU A 116 23.25 -4.87 13.41
CA LEU A 116 21.89 -4.30 13.47
C LEU A 116 21.68 -3.43 14.72
N ARG A 117 22.53 -3.57 15.74
CA ARG A 117 22.40 -2.78 16.99
C ARG A 117 22.76 -1.31 16.82
N SER A 118 23.70 -0.99 15.93
CA SER A 118 24.08 0.41 15.63
C SER A 118 22.96 1.20 14.93
N THR A 119 22.11 0.49 14.18
CA THR A 119 20.97 1.06 13.45
C THR A 119 19.66 0.94 14.21
N ALA A 120 19.62 0.19 15.32
CA ALA A 120 18.46 0.08 16.18
C ALA A 120 18.05 1.46 16.70
N ARG A 121 16.73 1.71 16.71
CA ARG A 121 16.12 2.93 17.25
C ARG A 121 15.19 2.53 18.38
N GLY A 122 15.36 3.18 19.52
CA GLY A 122 14.60 2.91 20.71
C GLY A 122 13.71 4.08 21.09
N VAL A 123 12.79 3.81 21.99
CA VAL A 123 11.94 4.80 22.62
C VAL A 123 11.78 4.48 24.10
N LEU A 124 11.85 5.50 24.96
CA LEU A 124 11.40 5.39 26.34
C LEU A 124 9.92 5.74 26.42
N LEU A 125 9.15 4.88 27.07
CA LEU A 125 7.71 5.00 27.20
C LEU A 125 7.37 5.15 28.68
N ALA A 126 6.81 6.28 29.06
CA ALA A 126 6.43 6.54 30.44
C ALA A 126 5.00 7.08 30.53
N THR A 127 4.29 6.70 31.58
CA THR A 127 3.05 7.36 32.00
C THR A 127 3.38 8.27 33.16
N LEU A 128 2.98 9.52 33.05
CA LEU A 128 3.22 10.55 34.07
C LEU A 128 1.92 10.85 34.81
N ALA A 129 2.04 11.45 35.99
CA ALA A 129 0.89 11.91 36.75
C ALA A 129 0.05 12.91 35.94
N GLU A 130 -1.25 12.91 36.18
CA GLU A 130 -2.17 13.84 35.52
C GLU A 130 -1.77 15.29 35.86
N GLY A 131 -1.65 16.15 34.84
CA GLY A 131 -1.23 17.54 34.99
C GLY A 131 0.29 17.79 35.03
N TYR A 132 1.13 16.75 35.05
CA TYR A 132 2.58 16.94 34.99
C TYR A 132 3.00 17.63 33.68
N SER A 133 3.82 18.68 33.80
CA SER A 133 4.35 19.46 32.67
C SER A 133 5.79 19.96 32.92
N GLY A 134 6.55 19.25 33.76
CA GLY A 134 7.93 19.57 34.09
C GLY A 134 8.98 18.93 33.17
N ALA A 135 10.25 19.12 33.50
CA ALA A 135 11.40 18.50 32.84
C ALA A 135 11.68 17.09 33.36
N LEU A 136 12.28 16.22 32.54
CA LEU A 136 12.63 14.84 32.89
C LEU A 136 14.16 14.68 32.89
N ARG A 137 14.69 13.79 33.73
CA ARG A 137 16.12 13.45 33.72
C ARG A 137 16.33 11.94 33.56
N LEU A 138 17.16 11.57 32.59
CA LEU A 138 17.68 10.22 32.39
C LEU A 138 19.18 10.21 32.71
N GLY A 139 19.53 9.84 33.93
CA GLY A 139 20.89 10.06 34.45
C GLY A 139 21.24 11.55 34.37
N ASP A 140 22.31 11.87 33.66
CA ASP A 140 22.77 13.26 33.48
C ASP A 140 22.06 14.02 32.35
N GLN A 141 21.24 13.33 31.55
CA GLN A 141 20.59 13.93 30.38
C GLN A 141 19.29 14.61 30.78
N LEU A 142 19.21 15.93 30.57
CA LEU A 142 18.01 16.73 30.76
C LEU A 142 17.13 16.66 29.52
N ILE A 143 15.84 16.44 29.73
CA ILE A 143 14.81 16.37 28.69
C ILE A 143 13.76 17.41 29.06
N THR A 144 13.46 18.31 28.13
CA THR A 144 12.51 19.42 28.32
C THR A 144 11.38 19.29 27.30
N PRO A 145 10.35 18.46 27.60
CA PRO A 145 9.29 18.22 26.65
C PRO A 145 8.55 19.50 26.29
N ARG A 146 8.11 19.59 25.03
CA ARG A 146 7.20 20.63 24.56
C ARG A 146 5.77 20.18 24.87
N TRP A 147 5.25 20.65 25.99
CA TRP A 147 3.93 20.27 26.48
C TRP A 147 2.82 20.86 25.64
N VAL A 148 1.91 19.99 25.21
CA VAL A 148 0.70 20.34 24.47
C VAL A 148 -0.50 19.96 25.33
N MET A 149 -1.53 20.82 25.32
CA MET A 149 -2.78 20.55 26.02
C MET A 149 -3.46 19.31 25.42
N PRO A 150 -4.01 18.41 26.24
CA PRO A 150 -4.72 17.24 25.75
C PRO A 150 -6.03 17.65 25.07
N ALA A 151 -6.42 16.89 24.05
CA ALA A 151 -7.77 16.93 23.53
C ALA A 151 -8.78 16.44 24.58
N ASN A 152 -10.03 16.85 24.43
CA ASN A 152 -11.13 16.32 25.23
C ASN A 152 -11.16 14.77 25.16
N PRO A 153 -11.42 14.09 26.30
CA PRO A 153 -11.47 12.63 26.32
C PRO A 153 -12.61 12.13 25.42
N SER A 154 -12.38 11.01 24.74
CA SER A 154 -13.43 10.35 23.97
C SER A 154 -14.53 9.87 24.93
N SER A 155 -15.78 10.14 24.59
CA SER A 155 -16.97 9.68 25.32
C SER A 155 -17.85 8.83 24.41
N GLY A 156 -18.88 8.18 24.96
CA GLY A 156 -19.84 7.41 24.17
C GLY A 156 -19.59 5.89 24.17
N SER A 157 -20.14 5.20 23.18
CA SER A 157 -19.99 3.75 23.04
C SER A 157 -18.62 3.38 22.44
N LEU A 158 -18.19 2.14 22.69
CA LEU A 158 -16.98 1.60 22.07
C LEU A 158 -17.19 1.37 20.57
N LEU A 159 -16.32 1.93 19.74
CA LEU A 159 -16.24 1.64 18.31
C LEU A 159 -15.71 0.20 18.14
N PRO A 160 -16.47 -0.72 17.55
CA PRO A 160 -16.02 -2.09 17.37
C PRO A 160 -14.81 -2.15 16.42
N ALA A 161 -13.81 -2.92 16.82
CA ALA A 161 -12.70 -3.33 15.96
C ALA A 161 -13.23 -4.03 14.70
N ARG A 162 -12.78 -3.59 13.53
CA ARG A 162 -13.18 -4.12 12.22
C ARG A 162 -11.94 -4.31 11.33
N THR A 163 -12.05 -5.26 10.41
CA THR A 163 -11.04 -5.53 9.39
C THR A 163 -11.63 -5.29 7.99
N GLY A 164 -10.77 -5.10 7.00
CA GLY A 164 -11.16 -4.89 5.61
C GLY A 164 -10.69 -3.55 5.04
N PRO A 165 -11.05 -3.25 3.79
CA PRO A 165 -10.44 -2.16 3.02
C PRO A 165 -10.83 -0.76 3.52
N GLY A 166 -11.88 -0.64 4.34
CA GLY A 166 -12.29 0.63 4.94
C GLY A 166 -11.60 0.96 6.27
N TRP A 167 -10.88 0.01 6.88
CA TRP A 167 -10.50 0.10 8.29
C TRP A 167 -8.98 0.14 8.49
N PRO A 168 -8.46 1.00 9.38
CA PRO A 168 -7.03 1.01 9.70
C PRO A 168 -6.60 -0.33 10.32
N PRO A 169 -5.38 -0.81 10.06
CA PRO A 169 -4.86 -2.03 10.70
C PRO A 169 -4.78 -1.86 12.23
N LEU A 170 -5.26 -2.85 12.98
CA LEU A 170 -5.30 -2.83 14.45
C LEU A 170 -4.00 -3.30 15.10
N ASP A 171 -3.19 -4.05 14.35
CA ASP A 171 -1.91 -4.64 14.77
C ASP A 171 -0.71 -3.73 14.48
N GLU A 172 -0.94 -2.56 13.88
CA GLU A 172 0.09 -1.56 13.60
C GLU A 172 0.03 -0.42 14.63
N PRO A 173 0.89 -0.42 15.68
CA PRO A 173 0.83 0.60 16.73
C PRO A 173 1.08 2.02 16.19
N GLY A 174 1.93 2.16 15.16
CA GLY A 174 2.18 3.46 14.51
C GLY A 174 0.99 4.01 13.73
N GLY A 175 0.06 3.16 13.28
CA GLY A 175 -1.14 3.55 12.53
C GLY A 175 -2.39 3.72 13.39
N TRP A 176 -2.37 3.25 14.65
CA TRP A 176 -3.56 3.20 15.52
C TRP A 176 -4.19 4.57 15.81
N TRP A 177 -3.45 5.68 15.68
CA TRP A 177 -4.02 7.02 15.82
C TRP A 177 -5.21 7.27 14.88
N ARG A 178 -5.28 6.62 13.72
CA ARG A 178 -6.44 6.70 12.83
C ARG A 178 -7.70 6.12 13.46
N TRP A 179 -7.59 5.06 14.26
CA TRP A 179 -8.72 4.54 15.05
C TRP A 179 -9.19 5.56 16.08
N ALA A 180 -8.26 6.26 16.73
CA ALA A 180 -8.59 7.30 17.69
C ALA A 180 -9.33 8.48 17.03
N LEU A 181 -8.85 8.95 15.87
CA LEU A 181 -9.51 10.04 15.15
C LEU A 181 -10.86 9.64 14.55
N LEU A 182 -10.99 8.41 14.04
CA LEU A 182 -12.25 7.88 13.53
C LEU A 182 -13.29 7.71 14.65
N ALA A 183 -12.86 7.27 15.83
CA ALA A 183 -13.74 7.19 16.99
C ALA A 183 -14.17 8.59 17.46
N ASP A 184 -13.24 9.55 17.48
CA ASP A 184 -13.56 10.93 17.85
C ASP A 184 -14.56 11.57 16.88
N SER A 185 -14.45 11.35 15.56
CA SER A 185 -15.43 11.87 14.58
C SER A 185 -16.83 11.26 14.73
N LEU A 186 -16.92 10.05 15.30
CA LEU A 186 -18.17 9.36 15.58
C LEU A 186 -18.70 9.59 17.01
N GLY A 187 -18.00 10.37 17.84
CA GLY A 187 -18.36 10.54 19.25
C GLY A 187 -18.33 9.23 20.03
N GLN A 188 -17.33 8.37 19.75
CA GLN A 188 -17.15 7.04 20.29
C GLN A 188 -15.76 6.86 20.91
N ILE A 189 -15.60 5.78 21.67
CA ILE A 189 -14.31 5.37 22.25
C ILE A 189 -13.60 4.45 21.25
N PRO A 190 -12.31 4.67 20.92
CA PRO A 190 -11.61 3.81 20.00
C PRO A 190 -11.38 2.39 20.56
N PRO A 191 -11.25 1.37 19.70
CA PRO A 191 -10.90 0.02 20.12
C PRO A 191 -9.50 -0.01 20.76
N GLU A 192 -9.30 -0.88 21.73
CA GLU A 192 -8.01 -1.02 22.41
C GLU A 192 -6.90 -1.40 21.41
N PRO A 193 -5.69 -0.77 21.47
CA PRO A 193 -4.58 -1.15 20.60
C PRO A 193 -4.14 -2.60 20.83
N SER A 194 -3.74 -3.28 19.74
CA SER A 194 -3.24 -4.66 19.82
C SER A 194 -1.81 -4.74 20.38
N GLY A 195 -1.41 -5.95 20.79
CA GLY A 195 -0.05 -6.24 21.24
C GLY A 195 0.21 -6.02 22.73
N GLY A 196 1.48 -6.06 23.12
CA GLY A 196 1.92 -5.95 24.51
C GLY A 196 1.93 -4.51 25.06
N PRO A 197 2.31 -4.32 26.34
CA PRO A 197 2.30 -3.01 27.00
C PRO A 197 3.08 -1.92 26.25
N ARG A 198 4.23 -2.26 25.68
CA ARG A 198 5.06 -1.34 24.87
C ARG A 198 4.33 -0.86 23.62
N SER A 199 3.73 -1.77 22.86
CA SER A 199 2.96 -1.44 21.64
C SER A 199 1.77 -0.54 21.96
N LYS A 200 1.07 -0.82 23.06
CA LYS A 200 -0.06 0.00 23.52
C LYS A 200 0.35 1.42 23.91
N LEU A 201 1.48 1.57 24.60
CA LEU A 201 1.99 2.90 24.98
C LEU A 201 2.45 3.71 23.76
N VAL A 202 3.11 3.07 22.78
CA VAL A 202 3.47 3.72 21.50
C VAL A 202 2.23 4.18 20.75
N ALA A 203 1.24 3.30 20.60
CA ALA A 203 -0.02 3.63 19.92
C ALA A 203 -0.73 4.83 20.58
N ARG A 204 -0.81 4.83 21.91
CA ARG A 204 -1.47 5.89 22.69
C ARG A 204 -0.69 7.21 22.67
N SER A 205 0.63 7.19 22.68
CA SER A 205 1.43 8.43 22.63
C SER A 205 1.29 9.12 21.27
N ILE A 206 1.36 8.37 20.17
CA ILE A 206 1.18 8.91 18.81
C ILE A 206 -0.25 9.44 18.63
N ALA A 207 -1.26 8.68 19.08
CA ALA A 207 -2.66 9.11 19.01
C ALA A 207 -2.92 10.38 19.82
N ALA A 208 -2.32 10.51 21.01
CA ALA A 208 -2.46 11.71 21.83
C ALA A 208 -1.95 12.96 21.10
N LEU A 209 -0.81 12.86 20.41
CA LEU A 209 -0.23 13.97 19.65
C LEU A 209 -1.16 14.44 18.52
N TRP A 210 -1.66 13.50 17.71
CA TRP A 210 -2.62 13.84 16.64
C TRP A 210 -3.88 14.50 17.18
N ARG A 211 -4.48 13.93 18.23
CA ARG A 211 -5.70 14.48 18.84
C ARG A 211 -5.46 15.87 19.42
N ALA A 212 -4.37 16.06 20.17
CA ALA A 212 -4.02 17.34 20.77
C ALA A 212 -3.74 18.42 19.71
N GLY A 213 -3.04 18.06 18.62
CA GLY A 213 -2.79 18.95 17.50
C GLY A 213 -4.08 19.40 16.80
N LEU A 214 -5.00 18.47 16.54
CA LEU A 214 -6.30 18.78 15.94
C LEU A 214 -7.19 19.61 16.88
N ASP A 215 -7.25 19.28 18.18
CA ASP A 215 -8.02 20.05 19.17
C ASP A 215 -7.55 21.50 19.26
N ARG A 216 -6.23 21.71 19.21
CA ARG A 216 -5.64 23.06 19.19
C ARG A 216 -6.12 23.88 17.99
N VAL A 217 -6.18 23.29 16.80
CA VAL A 217 -6.70 23.96 15.60
C VAL A 217 -8.21 24.14 15.69
N ALA A 218 -8.94 23.16 16.20
CA ALA A 218 -10.39 23.20 16.33
C ALA A 218 -10.89 24.35 17.23
N ARG A 219 -10.10 24.76 18.22
CA ARG A 219 -10.41 25.93 19.08
C ARG A 219 -10.43 27.25 18.31
N GLU A 220 -9.66 27.36 17.23
CA GLU A 220 -9.58 28.55 16.38
C GLU A 220 -10.50 28.42 15.15
N SER A 221 -10.48 27.26 14.50
CA SER A 221 -11.29 26.95 13.33
C SER A 221 -11.76 25.49 13.40
N PRO A 222 -12.99 25.24 13.90
CA PRO A 222 -13.57 23.91 13.92
C PRO A 222 -13.64 23.29 12.52
N GLY A 223 -14.06 24.07 11.51
CA GLY A 223 -14.18 23.60 10.13
C GLY A 223 -12.87 23.12 9.52
N ALA A 224 -11.76 23.86 9.70
CA ALA A 224 -10.45 23.42 9.19
C ALA A 224 -9.94 22.16 9.89
N ALA A 225 -10.23 21.99 11.19
CA ALA A 225 -9.88 20.79 11.93
C ALA A 225 -10.72 19.59 11.51
N ASP A 226 -12.01 19.79 11.21
CA ASP A 226 -12.92 18.76 10.73
C ASP A 226 -12.54 18.31 9.32
N GLU A 227 -12.28 19.23 8.40
CA GLU A 227 -11.83 18.94 7.04
C GLU A 227 -10.50 18.16 7.03
N LEU A 228 -9.54 18.56 7.87
CA LEU A 228 -8.29 17.80 8.02
C LEU A 228 -8.54 16.42 8.64
N ARG A 229 -9.40 16.31 9.65
CA ARG A 229 -9.73 15.01 10.26
C ARG A 229 -10.32 14.07 9.21
N ASP A 230 -11.26 14.57 8.40
CA ASP A 230 -11.88 13.80 7.32
C ASP A 230 -10.82 13.36 6.31
N LEU A 231 -9.88 14.23 5.91
CA LEU A 231 -8.77 13.84 5.05
C LEU A 231 -7.90 12.71 5.65
N LEU A 232 -7.72 12.70 6.98
CA LEU A 232 -6.89 11.73 7.70
C LEU A 232 -7.56 10.36 7.93
N VAL A 233 -8.89 10.27 7.90
CA VAL A 233 -9.66 9.03 8.17
C VAL A 233 -10.77 8.73 7.16
N SER A 234 -10.83 9.44 6.03
CA SER A 234 -11.91 9.34 5.04
C SER A 234 -12.11 7.94 4.48
N GLN A 235 -13.38 7.61 4.24
CA GLN A 235 -13.82 6.38 3.61
C GLN A 235 -14.78 6.72 2.47
N CYS A 236 -14.55 6.13 1.30
CA CYS A 236 -15.51 6.14 0.21
C CYS A 236 -16.27 4.82 0.16
N ARG A 237 -17.45 4.84 -0.46
CA ARG A 237 -18.24 3.62 -0.71
C ARG A 237 -18.17 3.23 -2.17
N THR A 238 -17.90 1.94 -2.41
CA THR A 238 -18.10 1.32 -3.73
C THR A 238 -19.57 1.34 -4.14
N ALA A 239 -19.87 1.03 -5.40
CA ALA A 239 -21.24 0.84 -5.90
C ALA A 239 -22.02 -0.23 -5.10
N ARG A 240 -21.33 -1.24 -4.53
CA ARG A 240 -21.92 -2.28 -3.66
C ARG A 240 -22.08 -1.84 -2.20
N GLY A 241 -21.76 -0.58 -1.88
CA GLY A 241 -21.86 -0.03 -0.52
C GLY A 241 -20.72 -0.41 0.42
N ILE A 242 -19.72 -1.15 -0.06
CA ILE A 242 -18.54 -1.56 0.72
C ILE A 242 -17.67 -0.33 1.00
N PRO A 243 -17.30 -0.05 2.26
CA PRO A 243 -16.40 1.04 2.61
C PRO A 243 -14.96 0.72 2.23
N VAL A 244 -14.27 1.71 1.66
CA VAL A 244 -12.88 1.65 1.23
C VAL A 244 -12.19 2.92 1.72
N ALA A 245 -11.04 2.77 2.34
CA ALA A 245 -10.23 3.85 2.85
C ALA A 245 -9.71 4.73 1.71
N CYS A 246 -9.76 6.06 1.89
CA CYS A 246 -9.24 7.03 0.92
C CYS A 246 -8.41 8.14 1.58
N TRP A 247 -8.00 7.94 2.84
CA TRP A 247 -7.19 8.91 3.57
C TRP A 247 -5.78 9.08 3.01
N ILE A 248 -5.15 10.21 3.34
CA ILE A 248 -3.73 10.45 3.02
C ILE A 248 -2.81 9.46 3.74
N THR A 249 -1.75 9.05 3.05
CA THR A 249 -0.83 7.99 3.52
C THR A 249 0.64 8.36 3.41
N ASN A 250 0.99 9.42 2.67
CA ASN A 250 2.37 9.83 2.50
C ASN A 250 2.99 10.22 3.86
N THR A 251 4.04 9.51 4.27
CA THR A 251 4.64 9.67 5.60
C THR A 251 5.24 11.06 5.81
N ASP A 252 5.86 11.64 4.79
CA ASP A 252 6.49 12.97 4.89
C ASP A 252 5.42 14.07 4.97
N GLU A 253 4.34 13.93 4.21
CA GLU A 253 3.15 14.79 4.30
C GLU A 253 2.53 14.72 5.71
N LEU A 254 2.27 13.52 6.23
CA LEU A 254 1.73 13.31 7.58
C LEU A 254 2.63 13.89 8.67
N ASN A 255 3.95 13.73 8.54
CA ASN A 255 4.93 14.30 9.48
C ASN A 255 4.94 15.81 9.43
N SER A 256 4.81 16.40 8.24
CA SER A 256 4.76 17.85 8.03
C SER A 256 3.49 18.45 8.64
N ILE A 257 2.34 17.82 8.41
CA ILE A 257 1.06 18.20 9.03
C ILE A 257 1.17 18.12 10.55
N LEU A 258 1.59 16.99 11.11
CA LEU A 258 1.67 16.84 12.56
C LEU A 258 2.63 17.86 13.18
N SER A 259 3.77 18.12 12.54
CA SER A 259 4.72 19.14 13.00
C SER A 259 4.09 20.54 12.98
N LEU A 260 3.33 20.87 11.94
CA LEU A 260 2.59 22.13 11.83
C LEU A 260 1.53 22.28 12.95
N LEU A 261 0.79 21.20 13.26
CA LEU A 261 -0.23 21.18 14.31
C LEU A 261 0.38 21.37 15.71
N LEU A 262 1.54 20.77 15.95
CA LEU A 262 2.21 20.76 17.26
C LEU A 262 3.12 21.97 17.51
N ASP A 263 3.39 22.82 16.50
CA ASP A 263 4.29 23.96 16.66
C ASP A 263 3.69 25.05 17.56
N SER A 264 4.01 24.99 18.85
CA SER A 264 3.54 25.93 19.87
C SER A 264 4.09 27.34 19.71
N ASN A 265 5.19 27.53 18.96
CA ASN A 265 5.79 28.84 18.74
C ASN A 265 5.08 29.61 17.63
N ARG A 266 4.27 28.93 16.82
CA ARG A 266 3.48 29.54 15.75
C ARG A 266 2.09 29.95 16.26
N PRO A 267 1.64 31.19 15.99
CA PRO A 267 0.25 31.59 16.24
C PRO A 267 -0.75 30.67 15.54
N VAL A 268 -1.81 30.25 16.25
CA VAL A 268 -2.77 29.25 15.74
C VAL A 268 -3.44 29.71 14.45
N GLY A 269 -3.77 30.98 14.29
CA GLY A 269 -4.33 31.52 13.04
C GLY A 269 -3.41 31.36 11.81
N LEU A 270 -2.07 31.43 11.99
CA LEU A 270 -1.12 31.14 10.91
C LEU A 270 -1.03 29.64 10.61
N THR A 271 -1.19 28.80 11.63
CA THR A 271 -1.31 27.34 11.47
C THR A 271 -2.56 27.00 10.66
N VAL A 272 -3.73 27.54 11.02
CA VAL A 272 -5.00 27.37 10.29
C VAL A 272 -4.85 27.81 8.83
N ARG A 273 -4.30 29.01 8.58
CA ARG A 273 -4.11 29.50 7.20
C ARG A 273 -3.17 28.62 6.38
N SER A 274 -2.11 28.10 6.98
CA SER A 274 -1.18 27.20 6.29
C SER A 274 -1.84 25.85 5.99
N LEU A 275 -2.68 25.37 6.90
CA LEU A 275 -3.46 24.15 6.70
C LEU A 275 -4.46 24.32 5.56
N LEU A 276 -5.26 25.38 5.55
CA LEU A 276 -6.22 25.66 4.46
C LEU A 276 -5.52 25.79 3.11
N PHE A 277 -4.39 26.50 3.04
CA PHE A 277 -3.61 26.59 1.81
C PHE A 277 -3.10 25.21 1.34
N TYR A 278 -2.70 24.34 2.26
CA TYR A 278 -2.32 22.97 1.94
C TYR A 278 -3.52 22.15 1.41
N LEU A 279 -4.69 22.27 2.04
CA LEU A 279 -5.92 21.59 1.61
C LEU A 279 -6.33 22.05 0.20
N ASP A 280 -6.28 23.37 -0.05
CA ASP A 280 -6.60 24.00 -1.35
C ASP A 280 -5.62 23.63 -2.46
N ALA A 281 -4.35 23.34 -2.15
CA ALA A 281 -3.32 23.06 -3.14
C ALA A 281 -3.31 21.58 -3.60
N ARG A 282 -4.07 20.72 -2.93
CA ARG A 282 -4.03 19.27 -3.11
C ARG A 282 -5.05 18.80 -4.14
N PHE A 283 -4.68 17.82 -4.98
CA PHE A 283 -5.67 17.14 -5.82
C PHE A 283 -6.70 16.41 -4.92
N PRO A 284 -8.01 16.71 -5.03
CA PRO A 284 -8.98 16.30 -4.01
C PRO A 284 -9.41 14.84 -4.11
N LEU A 285 -9.06 14.14 -5.20
CA LEU A 285 -9.51 12.78 -5.48
C LEU A 285 -8.37 11.78 -5.42
N LEU A 286 -8.71 10.52 -5.13
CA LEU A 286 -7.82 9.39 -5.34
C LEU A 286 -8.21 8.68 -6.64
N ALA A 287 -7.23 8.40 -7.51
CA ALA A 287 -7.46 7.83 -8.82
C ALA A 287 -6.59 6.59 -9.08
N TRP A 288 -7.14 5.55 -9.72
CA TRP A 288 -6.37 4.39 -10.17
C TRP A 288 -7.01 3.72 -11.39
N PRO A 289 -6.22 3.00 -12.22
CA PRO A 289 -6.75 2.24 -13.33
C PRO A 289 -7.51 0.99 -12.85
N VAL A 290 -8.65 0.69 -13.47
CA VAL A 290 -9.46 -0.52 -13.23
C VAL A 290 -9.24 -1.56 -14.33
N SER A 291 -9.14 -1.11 -15.58
CA SER A 291 -8.81 -1.95 -16.72
C SER A 291 -7.94 -1.18 -17.70
N SER A 292 -6.90 -1.83 -18.21
CA SER A 292 -5.81 -1.15 -18.90
C SER A 292 -5.82 -1.22 -20.42
N PRO A 293 -6.20 -2.32 -21.12
CA PRO A 293 -6.07 -2.36 -22.57
C PRO A 293 -7.41 -2.45 -23.31
N GLY A 294 -7.32 -2.21 -24.62
CA GLY A 294 -8.43 -1.95 -25.52
C GLY A 294 -8.64 -0.46 -25.77
N ALA A 295 -9.47 -0.17 -26.77
CA ALA A 295 -9.79 1.20 -27.20
C ALA A 295 -10.49 2.05 -26.13
N ARG A 296 -10.98 1.42 -25.05
CA ARG A 296 -11.64 2.09 -23.93
C ARG A 296 -11.03 1.61 -22.63
N ILE A 297 -10.59 2.54 -21.82
CA ILE A 297 -10.08 2.28 -20.47
C ILE A 297 -11.16 2.55 -19.43
N ARG A 298 -11.00 1.94 -18.27
CA ARG A 298 -11.81 2.27 -17.10
C ARG A 298 -10.90 2.73 -15.98
N ILE A 299 -11.18 3.91 -15.45
CA ILE A 299 -10.52 4.45 -14.27
C ILE A 299 -11.52 4.52 -13.12
N ALA A 300 -11.04 4.42 -11.89
CA ALA A 300 -11.82 4.69 -10.70
C ALA A 300 -11.36 6.01 -10.09
N LEU A 301 -12.32 6.86 -9.74
CA LEU A 301 -12.12 8.08 -8.97
C LEU A 301 -12.87 7.94 -7.65
N ALA A 302 -12.16 8.06 -6.54
CA ALA A 302 -12.74 8.13 -5.21
C ALA A 302 -12.73 9.58 -4.73
N ASN A 303 -13.89 10.07 -4.30
CA ASN A 303 -14.06 11.39 -3.74
C ASN A 303 -14.16 11.32 -2.20
N PRO A 304 -13.05 11.52 -1.47
CA PRO A 304 -13.05 11.54 -0.02
C PRO A 304 -13.66 12.82 0.59
N THR A 305 -13.97 13.83 -0.23
CA THR A 305 -14.50 15.11 0.24
C THR A 305 -16.01 15.05 0.49
N ASP A 306 -16.54 16.06 1.17
CA ASP A 306 -17.96 16.26 1.45
C ASP A 306 -18.71 16.97 0.30
N ALA A 307 -17.98 17.56 -0.64
CA ALA A 307 -18.50 18.24 -1.81
C ALA A 307 -18.44 17.37 -3.08
N GLU A 308 -19.36 17.62 -4.00
CA GLU A 308 -19.32 17.04 -5.34
C GLU A 308 -18.13 17.61 -6.13
N GLN A 309 -17.36 16.74 -6.78
CA GLN A 309 -16.19 17.13 -7.56
C GLN A 309 -16.44 16.93 -9.05
N VAL A 310 -16.15 17.96 -9.84
CA VAL A 310 -16.18 17.87 -11.31
C VAL A 310 -14.75 17.71 -11.82
N VAL A 311 -14.52 16.64 -12.57
CA VAL A 311 -13.20 16.28 -13.09
C VAL A 311 -13.23 16.35 -14.60
N ARG A 312 -12.30 17.10 -15.15
CA ARG A 312 -12.00 17.06 -16.59
C ARG A 312 -10.90 16.04 -16.83
N ILE A 313 -11.18 15.09 -17.70
CA ILE A 313 -10.30 13.96 -18.02
C ILE A 313 -9.89 14.10 -19.48
N GLN A 314 -8.59 14.17 -19.74
CA GLN A 314 -8.05 14.41 -21.09
C GLN A 314 -6.76 13.63 -21.30
N TRP A 315 -6.54 13.14 -22.51
CA TRP A 315 -5.25 12.56 -22.90
C TRP A 315 -4.23 13.67 -23.18
N VAL A 316 -2.94 13.38 -22.98
CA VAL A 316 -1.86 14.31 -23.33
C VAL A 316 -1.64 14.37 -24.84
N GLU A 317 -1.83 13.25 -25.54
CA GLU A 317 -1.64 13.12 -26.99
C GLU A 317 -2.87 13.62 -27.77
N ASP A 318 -2.63 14.13 -28.99
CA ASP A 318 -3.52 14.95 -29.84
C ASP A 318 -5.04 14.87 -29.58
N ASP A 319 -5.53 15.95 -28.95
CA ASP A 319 -6.88 16.53 -28.90
C ASP A 319 -8.11 15.61 -29.05
N PRO A 320 -8.29 14.57 -28.20
CA PRO A 320 -9.61 14.00 -28.02
C PRO A 320 -10.47 14.93 -27.15
N VAL A 321 -11.78 14.95 -27.44
CA VAL A 321 -12.77 15.70 -26.66
C VAL A 321 -12.64 15.30 -25.18
N PRO A 322 -12.40 16.26 -24.25
CA PRO A 322 -12.24 15.95 -22.85
C PRO A 322 -13.53 15.37 -22.28
N VAL A 323 -13.40 14.31 -21.48
CA VAL A 323 -14.52 13.72 -20.76
C VAL A 323 -14.70 14.48 -19.45
N ALA A 324 -15.90 15.00 -19.22
CA ALA A 324 -16.28 15.53 -17.92
C ALA A 324 -16.95 14.44 -17.09
N ALA A 325 -16.49 14.26 -15.86
CA ALA A 325 -17.11 13.34 -14.91
C ALA A 325 -17.43 14.07 -13.62
N VAL A 326 -18.63 13.78 -13.10
CA VAL A 326 -19.07 14.23 -11.78
C VAL A 326 -18.85 13.08 -10.81
N VAL A 327 -18.14 13.34 -9.71
CA VAL A 327 -17.84 12.34 -8.67
C VAL A 327 -18.52 12.77 -7.36
N PRO A 328 -19.60 12.09 -6.92
CA PRO A 328 -20.32 12.42 -5.70
C PRO A 328 -19.47 12.28 -4.43
N PRO A 329 -19.78 13.02 -3.36
CA PRO A 329 -19.04 12.94 -2.10
C PRO A 329 -19.14 11.56 -1.46
N GLY A 330 -18.02 11.08 -0.90
CA GLY A 330 -17.91 9.78 -0.23
C GLY A 330 -18.14 8.56 -1.14
N ARG A 331 -17.98 8.70 -2.46
CA ARG A 331 -18.24 7.63 -3.44
C ARG A 331 -17.03 7.32 -4.31
N ILE A 332 -16.97 6.07 -4.77
CA ILE A 332 -16.06 5.62 -5.83
C ILE A 332 -16.85 5.50 -7.12
N GLN A 333 -16.47 6.27 -8.12
CA GLN A 333 -17.07 6.23 -9.45
C GLN A 333 -16.10 5.64 -10.45
N GLN A 334 -16.60 4.73 -11.28
CA GLN A 334 -15.86 4.21 -12.42
C GLN A 334 -16.26 4.99 -13.67
N ILE A 335 -15.25 5.47 -14.39
CA ILE A 335 -15.43 6.29 -15.59
C ILE A 335 -14.75 5.57 -16.75
N GLU A 336 -15.47 5.48 -17.85
CA GLU A 336 -14.94 4.95 -19.09
C GLU A 336 -14.43 6.10 -19.96
N VAL A 337 -13.23 5.93 -20.50
CA VAL A 337 -12.58 6.92 -21.37
C VAL A 337 -12.12 6.22 -22.63
N ASP A 338 -12.51 6.73 -23.78
CA ASP A 338 -12.03 6.23 -25.06
C ASP A 338 -10.59 6.73 -25.29
N ARG A 339 -9.72 5.84 -25.77
CA ARG A 339 -8.35 6.19 -26.16
C ARG A 339 -8.36 7.00 -27.47
N PRO A 340 -7.36 7.87 -27.70
CA PRO A 340 -7.23 8.57 -28.97
C PRO A 340 -7.07 7.56 -30.11
N VAL A 341 -7.89 7.70 -31.16
CA VAL A 341 -7.76 6.91 -32.38
C VAL A 341 -6.63 7.50 -33.20
N HIS A 342 -5.50 6.81 -33.25
CA HIS A 342 -4.39 7.21 -34.12
C HIS A 342 -4.75 6.88 -35.57
N ALA A 343 -5.24 7.90 -36.31
CA ALA A 343 -5.60 7.77 -37.71
C ALA A 343 -4.37 7.40 -38.55
N GLY A 344 -4.32 6.14 -38.99
CA GLY A 344 -3.34 5.67 -39.98
C GLY A 344 -2.38 4.59 -39.51
N THR A 345 -2.87 3.45 -39.00
CA THR A 345 -1.98 2.30 -38.73
C THR A 345 -2.71 0.94 -38.85
N HIS A 346 -2.97 0.50 -40.09
CA HIS A 346 -3.34 -0.91 -40.39
C HIS A 346 -2.23 -1.68 -41.11
N SER A 347 -1.01 -1.14 -41.14
CA SER A 347 0.16 -1.81 -41.70
C SER A 347 1.44 -1.34 -40.99
N GLY A 348 1.97 -2.14 -40.06
CA GLY A 348 3.30 -1.92 -39.46
C GLY A 348 3.34 -1.11 -38.16
N ARG A 349 2.49 -1.41 -37.17
CA ARG A 349 2.47 -0.73 -35.86
C ARG A 349 3.78 -0.94 -35.07
N LEU A 350 4.44 0.17 -34.73
CA LEU A 350 5.08 0.34 -33.42
C LEU A 350 3.94 0.48 -32.41
N ALA A 351 3.99 -0.24 -31.30
CA ALA A 351 3.04 -0.02 -30.19
C ALA A 351 3.04 1.46 -29.84
N SER A 352 1.87 2.10 -29.78
CA SER A 352 1.77 3.45 -29.21
C SER A 352 2.40 3.40 -27.81
N ALA A 353 3.34 4.32 -27.56
CA ALA A 353 4.01 4.43 -26.28
C ALA A 353 2.98 4.56 -25.13
N GLU A 354 3.44 4.35 -23.89
CA GLU A 354 2.64 4.60 -22.70
C GLU A 354 1.90 5.94 -22.82
N THR A 355 0.58 5.89 -22.73
CA THR A 355 -0.28 7.06 -22.90
C THR A 355 -0.56 7.68 -21.55
N VAL A 356 -0.48 9.00 -21.45
CA VAL A 356 -0.71 9.74 -20.20
C VAL A 356 -2.12 10.34 -20.20
N LEU A 357 -2.88 10.05 -19.14
CA LEU A 357 -4.17 10.66 -18.86
C LEU A 357 -3.99 11.77 -17.81
N VAL A 358 -4.53 12.95 -18.08
CA VAL A 358 -4.53 14.09 -17.15
C VAL A 358 -5.91 14.26 -16.56
N LEU A 359 -5.98 14.25 -15.24
CA LEU A 359 -7.18 14.55 -14.45
C LEU A 359 -7.06 15.98 -13.95
N THR A 360 -8.04 16.85 -14.22
CA THR A 360 -8.06 18.23 -13.72
C THR A 360 -9.29 18.46 -12.87
N CYS A 361 -9.11 18.95 -11.64
CA CYS A 361 -10.19 19.29 -10.71
C CYS A 361 -9.84 20.60 -9.99
N GLY A 362 -10.73 21.60 -10.02
CA GLY A 362 -10.47 22.90 -9.36
C GLY A 362 -9.22 23.65 -9.85
N GLY A 363 -8.74 23.36 -11.05
CA GLY A 363 -7.48 23.92 -11.58
C GLY A 363 -6.20 23.14 -11.19
N ILE A 364 -6.32 22.11 -10.36
CA ILE A 364 -5.24 21.22 -9.94
C ILE A 364 -5.21 20.02 -10.88
N GLN A 365 -4.01 19.56 -11.23
CA GLN A 365 -3.82 18.45 -12.17
C GLN A 365 -3.17 17.26 -11.48
N ASP A 366 -3.64 16.08 -11.84
CA ASP A 366 -3.02 14.80 -11.56
C ASP A 366 -2.79 14.02 -12.87
N ARG A 367 -1.79 13.15 -12.89
CA ARG A 367 -1.35 12.42 -14.10
C ARG A 367 -1.30 10.93 -13.83
N MET A 368 -1.93 10.17 -14.72
CA MET A 368 -1.95 8.71 -14.67
C MET A 368 -1.29 8.15 -15.94
N GLN A 369 -0.23 7.36 -15.75
CA GLN A 369 0.38 6.60 -16.84
C GLN A 369 -0.41 5.32 -17.07
N LEU A 370 -0.69 5.00 -18.34
CA LEU A 370 -1.44 3.82 -18.74
C LEU A 370 -0.67 3.06 -19.81
N PRO A 371 -0.69 1.72 -19.78
CA PRO A 371 0.02 0.90 -20.75
C PRO A 371 -0.62 1.05 -22.14
N SER A 372 0.01 0.47 -23.15
CA SER A 372 -0.47 0.52 -24.54
C SER A 372 -1.86 -0.10 -24.73
N GLU A 373 -2.53 0.29 -25.82
CA GLU A 373 -3.86 -0.20 -26.20
C GLU A 373 -3.93 -1.73 -26.39
N PHE A 374 -2.91 -2.33 -27.00
CA PHE A 374 -2.80 -3.77 -27.25
C PHE A 374 -1.34 -4.20 -27.21
N LEU A 375 -1.13 -5.48 -26.92
CA LEU A 375 0.18 -6.13 -26.97
C LEU A 375 0.29 -6.93 -28.26
N VAL A 376 1.35 -6.73 -29.04
CA VAL A 376 1.58 -7.48 -30.28
C VAL A 376 2.46 -8.68 -29.99
N VAL A 377 1.99 -9.89 -30.27
CA VAL A 377 2.85 -11.08 -30.21
C VAL A 377 3.71 -11.13 -31.45
N ARG A 378 5.03 -11.24 -31.28
CA ARG A 378 5.99 -11.50 -32.36
C ARG A 378 6.88 -12.68 -32.02
N PRO A 379 7.46 -13.41 -33.00
CA PRO A 379 8.44 -14.44 -32.69
C PRO A 379 9.60 -13.86 -31.85
N PRO A 380 10.04 -14.53 -30.76
CA PRO A 380 9.71 -15.89 -30.31
C PRO A 380 8.50 -16.01 -29.36
N GLY A 381 7.83 -14.92 -29.01
CA GLY A 381 6.64 -14.87 -28.16
C GLY A 381 6.41 -13.47 -27.60
N LEU A 382 5.28 -13.29 -26.90
CA LEU A 382 5.00 -12.11 -26.09
C LEU A 382 5.29 -12.43 -24.63
N GLN A 383 6.25 -11.72 -24.05
CA GLN A 383 6.43 -11.72 -22.61
C GLN A 383 5.44 -10.74 -21.99
N PHE A 384 4.66 -11.20 -21.02
CA PHE A 384 3.89 -10.30 -20.17
C PHE A 384 4.87 -9.59 -19.23
N GLY A 385 4.64 -8.29 -18.98
CA GLY A 385 5.45 -7.49 -18.06
C GLY A 385 5.59 -8.12 -16.67
N PRO A 386 6.43 -7.55 -15.80
CA PRO A 386 6.62 -8.10 -14.45
C PRO A 386 5.27 -8.24 -13.74
N PHE A 387 5.13 -9.31 -12.96
CA PHE A 387 3.97 -9.44 -12.10
C PHE A 387 4.13 -8.45 -10.95
N LEU A 388 3.18 -7.53 -10.82
CA LEU A 388 3.18 -6.48 -9.83
C LEU A 388 2.35 -6.91 -8.63
N ALA A 389 2.78 -6.49 -7.43
CA ALA A 389 2.01 -6.73 -6.23
C ALA A 389 0.67 -5.97 -6.30
N PRO A 390 -0.40 -6.48 -5.66
CA PRO A 390 -1.63 -5.72 -5.50
C PRO A 390 -1.40 -4.36 -4.84
N MET A 391 -2.16 -3.37 -5.30
CA MET A 391 -2.06 -1.98 -4.89
C MET A 391 -2.60 -1.77 -3.48
N THR A 392 -1.83 -1.07 -2.65
CA THR A 392 -2.24 -0.48 -1.37
C THR A 392 -2.70 0.96 -1.59
N LEU A 393 -3.38 1.52 -0.59
CA LEU A 393 -3.81 2.91 -0.58
C LEU A 393 -2.63 3.88 -0.75
N ALA A 394 -1.46 3.56 -0.17
CA ALA A 394 -0.28 4.39 -0.30
C ALA A 394 0.24 4.43 -1.74
N GLN A 395 0.28 3.28 -2.39
CA GLN A 395 0.66 3.20 -3.80
C GLN A 395 -0.31 3.92 -4.72
N ALA A 396 -1.62 3.85 -4.41
CA ALA A 396 -2.64 4.58 -5.15
C ALA A 396 -2.48 6.10 -5.07
N TRP A 397 -1.99 6.62 -3.94
CA TRP A 397 -1.69 8.06 -3.78
C TRP A 397 -0.38 8.47 -4.45
N ASP A 398 0.68 7.67 -4.28
CA ASP A 398 2.02 8.03 -4.78
C ASP A 398 2.20 7.72 -6.28
N GLY A 399 1.22 7.08 -6.92
CA GLY A 399 1.35 6.54 -8.29
C GLY A 399 2.45 5.47 -8.40
N ALA A 400 2.89 4.92 -7.27
CA ALA A 400 4.04 4.04 -7.19
C ALA A 400 3.65 2.60 -7.53
N VAL A 401 4.39 2.00 -8.46
CA VAL A 401 4.27 0.58 -8.80
C VAL A 401 5.34 -0.20 -8.04
N LEU A 402 4.94 -1.19 -7.24
CA LEU A 402 5.89 -2.13 -6.62
C LEU A 402 5.86 -3.48 -7.34
N GLU A 403 7.04 -3.92 -7.73
CA GLU A 403 7.28 -5.30 -8.12
C GLU A 403 7.04 -6.23 -6.93
N THR A 404 6.54 -7.44 -7.20
CA THR A 404 6.46 -8.50 -6.19
C THR A 404 7.87 -8.79 -5.63
N ASP A 405 7.99 -9.23 -4.36
CA ASP A 405 9.26 -9.71 -3.78
C ASP A 405 9.97 -10.60 -4.80
N PRO A 406 11.24 -10.32 -5.17
CA PRO A 406 11.95 -11.08 -6.21
C PRO A 406 12.00 -12.58 -5.93
N ARG A 407 11.90 -13.02 -4.67
CA ARG A 407 11.85 -14.44 -4.31
C ARG A 407 10.51 -15.10 -4.65
N TRP A 408 9.47 -14.30 -4.87
CA TRP A 408 8.12 -14.69 -5.27
C TRP A 408 7.75 -14.22 -6.68
N ALA A 409 8.72 -13.75 -7.46
CA ALA A 409 8.46 -13.24 -8.80
C ALA A 409 7.82 -14.30 -9.71
N THR A 410 7.01 -13.80 -10.65
CA THR A 410 6.35 -14.61 -11.67
C THR A 410 6.62 -14.01 -13.04
N SER A 411 6.89 -14.87 -14.02
CA SER A 411 7.05 -14.49 -15.42
C SER A 411 6.13 -15.34 -16.29
N ALA A 412 5.55 -14.73 -17.32
CA ALA A 412 4.66 -15.40 -18.26
C ALA A 412 5.00 -15.03 -19.69
N VAL A 413 4.97 -16.01 -20.59
CA VAL A 413 5.23 -15.83 -22.02
C VAL A 413 4.18 -16.56 -22.83
N LEU A 414 3.44 -15.83 -23.66
CA LEU A 414 2.56 -16.40 -24.68
C LEU A 414 3.35 -16.63 -25.97
N ARG A 415 3.35 -17.85 -26.48
CA ARG A 415 4.08 -18.20 -27.72
C ARG A 415 3.39 -19.31 -28.49
N LYS A 416 3.76 -19.45 -29.77
CA LYS A 416 3.34 -20.57 -30.61
C LYS A 416 4.48 -21.59 -30.70
N ARG A 417 4.24 -22.84 -30.31
CA ARG A 417 5.22 -23.94 -30.34
C ARG A 417 4.60 -25.15 -31.02
N ARG A 418 5.27 -25.69 -32.06
CA ARG A 418 4.79 -26.83 -32.86
C ARG A 418 3.34 -26.65 -33.36
N GLY A 419 3.00 -25.42 -33.78
CA GLY A 419 1.67 -25.09 -34.31
C GLY A 419 0.58 -24.86 -33.26
N GLN A 420 0.87 -25.01 -31.97
CA GLN A 420 -0.08 -24.76 -30.88
C GLN A 420 0.32 -23.53 -30.07
N TRP A 421 -0.68 -22.77 -29.61
CA TRP A 421 -0.47 -21.69 -28.67
C TRP A 421 -0.26 -22.24 -27.26
N GLU A 422 0.78 -21.77 -26.59
CA GLU A 422 1.04 -22.11 -25.19
C GLU A 422 1.39 -20.86 -24.37
N LEU A 423 0.86 -20.81 -23.16
CA LEU A 423 1.28 -19.90 -22.11
C LEU A 423 2.28 -20.63 -21.22
N PHE A 424 3.54 -20.23 -21.28
CA PHE A 424 4.60 -20.70 -20.38
C PHE A 424 4.70 -19.76 -19.19
N VAL A 425 4.67 -20.29 -17.97
CA VAL A 425 4.75 -19.52 -16.74
C VAL A 425 5.79 -20.11 -15.80
N GLU A 426 6.61 -19.26 -15.20
CA GLU A 426 7.51 -19.61 -14.10
C GLU A 426 7.13 -18.81 -12.85
N CYS A 427 6.96 -19.51 -11.74
CA CYS A 427 6.57 -18.97 -10.44
C CYS A 427 7.61 -19.32 -9.39
N LEU A 428 8.36 -18.32 -8.88
CA LEU A 428 9.31 -18.52 -7.78
C LEU A 428 8.57 -18.66 -6.45
N SER A 429 9.07 -19.53 -5.56
CA SER A 429 8.37 -19.99 -4.34
C SER A 429 9.12 -19.61 -3.05
N GLY A 430 9.71 -18.42 -3.00
CA GLY A 430 10.32 -17.88 -1.79
C GLY A 430 11.61 -18.59 -1.35
N GLY A 431 12.26 -19.35 -2.24
CA GLY A 431 13.38 -20.24 -1.91
C GLY A 431 12.96 -21.53 -1.20
N ARG A 432 11.71 -21.95 -1.37
CA ARG A 432 11.12 -23.17 -0.78
C ARG A 432 10.29 -23.92 -1.84
N PRO A 433 9.93 -25.19 -1.59
CA PRO A 433 8.97 -25.89 -2.43
C PRO A 433 7.63 -25.14 -2.51
N ALA A 434 6.96 -25.22 -3.65
CA ALA A 434 5.66 -24.58 -3.87
C ALA A 434 4.63 -25.05 -2.82
N LEU A 435 3.86 -24.09 -2.30
CA LEU A 435 2.80 -24.37 -1.34
C LEU A 435 1.56 -24.94 -2.07
N PRO A 436 0.79 -25.87 -1.46
CA PRO A 436 -0.44 -26.38 -2.06
C PRO A 436 -1.50 -25.30 -2.37
N GLN A 437 -1.44 -24.18 -1.66
CA GLN A 437 -2.35 -23.05 -1.85
C GLN A 437 -1.91 -22.11 -2.99
N ASP A 438 -0.68 -22.21 -3.47
CA ASP A 438 -0.18 -21.43 -4.60
C ASP A 438 -0.95 -21.80 -5.87
N GLY A 439 -1.13 -20.84 -6.76
CA GLY A 439 -1.88 -21.06 -7.98
C GLY A 439 -1.75 -19.91 -8.96
N LEU A 440 -1.90 -20.25 -10.23
CA LEU A 440 -1.99 -19.29 -11.32
C LEU A 440 -3.42 -19.26 -11.82
N GLU A 441 -3.98 -18.07 -11.98
CA GLU A 441 -5.28 -17.85 -12.58
C GLU A 441 -5.14 -17.14 -13.93
N VAL A 442 -5.65 -17.78 -14.97
CA VAL A 442 -5.70 -17.25 -16.33
C VAL A 442 -7.16 -16.94 -16.68
N HIS A 443 -7.43 -15.67 -16.93
CA HIS A 443 -8.75 -15.13 -17.26
C HIS A 443 -8.82 -14.95 -18.78
N LEU A 444 -9.78 -15.59 -19.43
CA LEU A 444 -10.02 -15.49 -20.88
C LEU A 444 -11.34 -14.77 -21.15
N GLY A 445 -11.32 -13.77 -22.03
CA GLY A 445 -12.47 -12.91 -22.32
C GLY A 445 -12.54 -11.65 -21.43
N LEU A 446 -13.69 -10.98 -21.41
CA LEU A 446 -13.84 -9.68 -20.74
C LEU A 446 -13.72 -9.78 -19.21
N PRO A 447 -13.13 -8.79 -18.50
CA PRO A 447 -12.93 -8.85 -17.04
C PRO A 447 -14.22 -9.07 -16.22
N ASN A 448 -15.34 -8.45 -16.64
CA ASN A 448 -16.62 -8.51 -15.92
C ASN A 448 -17.51 -9.68 -16.37
N ALA A 449 -17.10 -10.40 -17.42
CA ALA A 449 -17.80 -11.53 -17.98
C ALA A 449 -16.77 -12.49 -18.59
N PRO A 450 -15.86 -13.06 -17.77
CA PRO A 450 -14.84 -13.94 -18.29
C PRO A 450 -15.53 -15.14 -18.89
N ILE A 451 -15.11 -15.49 -20.11
CA ILE A 451 -15.60 -16.68 -20.78
C ILE A 451 -15.11 -17.89 -20.00
N ARG A 452 -13.85 -17.87 -19.56
CA ARG A 452 -13.27 -18.88 -18.66
C ARG A 452 -12.22 -18.28 -17.73
N LEU A 453 -12.21 -18.78 -16.50
CA LEU A 453 -11.15 -18.69 -15.51
C LEU A 453 -10.54 -20.08 -15.39
N ILE A 454 -9.25 -20.20 -15.70
CA ILE A 454 -8.47 -21.42 -15.58
C ILE A 454 -7.52 -21.24 -14.40
N ARG A 455 -7.71 -22.02 -13.33
CA ARG A 455 -6.77 -22.06 -12.20
C ARG A 455 -5.87 -23.28 -12.31
N ILE A 456 -4.57 -23.04 -12.35
CA ILE A 456 -3.50 -24.04 -12.42
C ILE A 456 -2.83 -24.11 -11.06
N ALA A 457 -2.84 -25.27 -10.41
CA ALA A 457 -2.10 -25.48 -9.17
C ALA A 457 -0.71 -26.10 -9.44
N PRO A 458 0.25 -26.00 -8.50
CA PRO A 458 1.60 -26.53 -8.68
C PRO A 458 1.66 -28.03 -9.00
N ASP A 459 0.71 -28.80 -8.48
CA ASP A 459 0.59 -30.25 -8.73
C ASP A 459 0.06 -30.60 -10.13
N GLY A 460 -0.30 -29.58 -10.93
CA GLY A 460 -0.82 -29.74 -12.28
C GLY A 460 -2.34 -29.87 -12.36
N SER A 461 -3.04 -29.83 -11.22
CA SER A 461 -4.49 -29.82 -11.21
C SER A 461 -5.04 -28.54 -11.86
N LEU A 462 -6.13 -28.73 -12.59
CA LEU A 462 -6.87 -27.66 -13.24
C LEU A 462 -8.27 -27.55 -12.64
N SER A 463 -8.68 -26.32 -12.37
CA SER A 463 -10.07 -25.99 -12.05
C SER A 463 -10.56 -24.85 -12.92
N PHE A 464 -11.86 -24.85 -13.20
CA PHE A 464 -12.47 -23.98 -14.20
C PHE A 464 -13.71 -23.29 -13.65
N ALA A 465 -13.84 -22.01 -13.92
CA ALA A 465 -15.03 -21.22 -13.61
C ALA A 465 -15.35 -20.24 -14.76
N PRO A 466 -16.63 -19.85 -14.96
CA PRO A 466 -17.84 -20.48 -14.43
C PRO A 466 -18.08 -21.87 -15.06
N GLY A 467 -18.81 -22.74 -14.37
CA GLY A 467 -19.34 -24.01 -14.93
C GLY A 467 -18.75 -25.32 -14.38
N GLY A 468 -17.55 -25.31 -13.78
CA GLY A 468 -16.91 -26.53 -13.28
C GLY A 468 -16.59 -27.58 -14.36
N GLY A 469 -15.95 -28.69 -13.98
CA GLY A 469 -15.59 -29.78 -14.90
C GLY A 469 -14.38 -29.48 -15.80
N GLY A 470 -14.02 -30.39 -16.71
CA GLY A 470 -12.90 -30.20 -17.64
C GLY A 470 -13.23 -29.29 -18.82
N LEU A 471 -12.29 -28.45 -19.25
CA LEU A 471 -12.41 -27.60 -20.44
C LEU A 471 -11.77 -28.29 -21.64
N ARG A 472 -12.55 -28.56 -22.70
CA ARG A 472 -11.97 -29.00 -23.98
C ARG A 472 -11.09 -27.89 -24.55
N GLY A 473 -9.87 -28.23 -24.95
CA GLY A 473 -8.92 -27.32 -25.56
C GLY A 473 -8.09 -26.47 -24.60
N ALA A 474 -8.05 -26.86 -23.32
CA ALA A 474 -7.06 -26.37 -22.38
C ALA A 474 -6.39 -27.56 -21.67
N GLU A 475 -5.06 -27.67 -21.81
CA GLU A 475 -4.26 -28.69 -21.13
C GLU A 475 -3.12 -28.01 -20.39
N ALA A 476 -2.89 -28.40 -19.13
CA ALA A 476 -1.74 -27.91 -18.38
C ALA A 476 -0.79 -29.05 -18.00
N SER A 477 0.51 -28.75 -18.08
CA SER A 477 1.55 -29.58 -17.48
C SER A 477 2.38 -28.73 -16.55
N THR A 478 2.66 -29.23 -15.34
CA THR A 478 3.50 -28.53 -14.38
C THR A 478 4.80 -29.28 -14.12
N THR A 479 5.81 -28.56 -13.67
CA THR A 479 7.09 -29.13 -13.23
C THR A 479 7.51 -28.42 -11.95
N LEU A 480 7.74 -29.20 -10.89
CA LEU A 480 8.15 -28.71 -9.58
C LEU A 480 9.68 -28.70 -9.46
N PHE A 481 10.20 -27.66 -8.82
CA PHE A 481 11.61 -27.51 -8.47
C PHE A 481 11.71 -27.11 -6.99
N PRO A 482 12.91 -27.14 -6.38
CA PRO A 482 13.09 -26.80 -4.96
C PRO A 482 12.74 -25.34 -4.60
N ASP A 483 12.81 -24.42 -5.55
CA ASP A 483 12.66 -22.97 -5.36
C ASP A 483 11.55 -22.34 -6.21
N ARG A 484 10.90 -23.10 -7.09
CA ARG A 484 9.93 -22.61 -8.07
C ARG A 484 9.04 -23.74 -8.59
N TRP A 485 8.00 -23.37 -9.32
CA TRP A 485 7.27 -24.28 -10.19
C TRP A 485 7.03 -23.64 -11.54
N ARG A 486 6.91 -24.47 -12.57
CA ARG A 486 6.63 -24.05 -13.94
C ARG A 486 5.32 -24.66 -14.40
N ALA A 487 4.59 -23.91 -15.23
CA ALA A 487 3.39 -24.37 -15.89
C ALA A 487 3.47 -24.10 -17.38
N ILE A 488 2.94 -25.03 -18.17
CA ILE A 488 2.66 -24.84 -19.59
C ILE A 488 1.18 -25.08 -19.76
N LEU A 489 0.43 -24.04 -20.12
CA LEU A 489 -0.98 -24.12 -20.49
C LEU A 489 -1.08 -24.07 -22.02
N ARG A 490 -1.48 -25.18 -22.64
CA ARG A 490 -1.78 -25.24 -24.07
C ARG A 490 -3.21 -24.78 -24.31
N LEU A 491 -3.38 -23.92 -25.32
CA LEU A 491 -4.66 -23.33 -25.70
C LEU A 491 -4.98 -23.73 -27.14
N ASP A 492 -6.09 -24.43 -27.33
CA ASP A 492 -6.59 -24.74 -28.66
C ASP A 492 -7.12 -23.48 -29.35
N SER A 493 -7.04 -23.47 -30.69
CA SER A 493 -7.49 -22.35 -31.51
C SER A 493 -8.95 -21.97 -31.29
N SER A 494 -9.83 -22.94 -31.01
CA SER A 494 -11.25 -22.68 -30.72
C SER A 494 -11.45 -21.90 -29.42
N LEU A 495 -10.60 -22.12 -28.42
CA LEU A 495 -10.63 -21.39 -27.16
C LEU A 495 -10.13 -19.95 -27.37
N ILE A 496 -9.08 -19.78 -28.18
CA ILE A 496 -8.56 -18.46 -28.58
C ILE A 496 -9.60 -17.67 -29.36
N GLU A 497 -10.21 -18.28 -30.38
CA GLU A 497 -11.29 -17.67 -31.18
C GLU A 497 -12.47 -17.26 -30.28
N SER A 498 -12.84 -18.10 -29.31
CA SER A 498 -13.92 -17.76 -28.36
C SER A 498 -13.58 -16.58 -27.45
N ALA A 499 -12.29 -16.40 -27.14
CA ALA A 499 -11.77 -15.33 -26.27
C ALA A 499 -11.32 -14.09 -27.04
N ALA A 500 -11.58 -14.01 -28.35
CA ALA A 500 -11.27 -12.84 -29.15
C ALA A 500 -12.13 -11.64 -28.79
N ALA A 501 -11.60 -10.42 -28.99
CA ALA A 501 -12.39 -9.22 -28.82
C ALA A 501 -13.48 -9.13 -29.91
N PRO A 502 -14.69 -8.62 -29.59
CA PRO A 502 -15.76 -8.46 -30.56
C PRO A 502 -15.30 -7.65 -31.79
N GLY A 503 -15.48 -8.22 -32.99
CA GLY A 503 -15.06 -7.59 -34.24
C GLY A 503 -13.56 -7.70 -34.56
N MET A 504 -12.75 -8.37 -33.72
CA MET A 504 -11.30 -8.56 -33.93
C MET A 504 -10.89 -10.04 -33.77
N PRO A 505 -11.15 -10.91 -34.77
CA PRO A 505 -10.98 -12.36 -34.64
C PRO A 505 -9.53 -12.83 -34.49
N GLN A 506 -8.54 -11.98 -34.80
CA GLN A 506 -7.09 -12.28 -34.64
C GLN A 506 -6.53 -11.74 -33.32
N THR A 507 -7.37 -11.62 -32.30
CA THR A 507 -6.98 -11.14 -30.98
C THR A 507 -7.31 -12.16 -29.89
N LEU A 508 -6.66 -12.00 -28.74
CA LEU A 508 -6.92 -12.76 -27.53
C LEU A 508 -7.09 -11.79 -26.35
N LEU A 509 -8.21 -11.90 -25.64
CA LEU A 509 -8.41 -11.26 -24.35
C LEU A 509 -7.91 -12.20 -23.25
N ILE A 510 -6.80 -11.84 -22.61
CA ILE A 510 -6.15 -12.66 -21.57
C ILE A 510 -5.69 -11.84 -20.37
N GLY A 511 -6.10 -12.21 -19.16
CA GLY A 511 -5.58 -11.68 -17.90
C GLY A 511 -4.86 -12.77 -17.11
N ILE A 512 -3.81 -12.44 -16.38
CA ILE A 512 -3.03 -13.42 -15.61
C ILE A 512 -2.75 -12.87 -14.22
N ARG A 513 -3.08 -13.64 -13.18
CA ARG A 513 -2.71 -13.33 -11.80
C ARG A 513 -2.23 -14.58 -11.07
N ARG A 514 -1.38 -14.37 -10.08
CA ARG A 514 -0.93 -15.39 -9.15
C ARG A 514 -1.60 -15.19 -7.80
N VAL A 515 -2.05 -16.30 -7.23
CA VAL A 515 -2.77 -16.34 -5.96
C VAL A 515 -2.09 -17.29 -4.97
N LEU A 516 -2.22 -17.00 -3.69
CA LEU A 516 -1.90 -17.91 -2.60
C LEU A 516 -3.12 -18.06 -1.70
N GLY A 517 -3.81 -19.19 -1.81
CA GLY A 517 -5.13 -19.37 -1.21
C GLY A 517 -6.15 -18.49 -1.91
N ASP A 518 -6.69 -17.52 -1.18
CA ASP A 518 -7.64 -16.50 -1.67
C ASP A 518 -6.96 -15.15 -1.95
N ASP A 519 -5.67 -15.01 -1.59
CA ASP A 519 -4.95 -13.76 -1.68
C ASP A 519 -4.23 -13.63 -3.02
N VAL A 520 -4.40 -12.48 -3.68
CA VAL A 520 -3.62 -12.14 -4.87
C VAL A 520 -2.22 -11.72 -4.43
N ILE A 521 -1.18 -12.29 -5.05
CA ILE A 521 0.23 -11.97 -4.74
C ILE A 521 0.99 -11.37 -5.92
N GLY A 522 0.40 -11.44 -7.12
CA GLY A 522 0.97 -10.82 -8.31
C GLY A 522 -0.06 -10.75 -9.44
N VAL A 523 -0.02 -9.67 -10.22
CA VAL A 523 -0.86 -9.48 -11.41
C VAL A 523 0.04 -9.08 -12.57
N ALA A 524 -0.10 -9.74 -13.72
CA ALA A 524 0.70 -9.45 -14.88
C ALA A 524 0.51 -7.98 -15.30
N ASP A 525 1.63 -7.25 -15.45
CA ASP A 525 1.72 -5.92 -16.07
C ASP A 525 0.66 -4.90 -15.62
N GLY A 526 0.22 -5.02 -14.37
CA GLY A 526 -0.74 -4.11 -13.76
C GLY A 526 -0.84 -4.33 -12.25
N SER A 527 -1.14 -3.26 -11.52
CA SER A 527 -1.45 -3.33 -10.09
C SER A 527 -2.91 -2.94 -9.89
N VAL A 528 -3.69 -3.79 -9.21
CA VAL A 528 -5.08 -3.52 -8.85
C VAL A 528 -5.21 -3.43 -7.34
N PRO A 529 -6.17 -2.65 -6.80
CA PRO A 529 -6.42 -2.62 -5.37
C PRO A 529 -6.60 -4.03 -4.82
N VAL A 530 -5.98 -4.31 -3.67
CA VAL A 530 -6.07 -5.61 -2.96
C VAL A 530 -7.50 -6.16 -2.83
N TRP A 531 -8.47 -5.28 -2.62
CA TRP A 531 -9.88 -5.66 -2.44
C TRP A 531 -10.65 -5.77 -3.76
N ASN A 532 -10.04 -5.43 -4.89
CA ASN A 532 -10.68 -5.51 -6.19
C ASN A 532 -10.65 -6.96 -6.69
N PRO A 533 -11.81 -7.59 -6.93
CA PRO A 533 -11.84 -8.97 -7.39
C PRO A 533 -11.44 -9.13 -8.86
N LEU A 534 -11.41 -8.04 -9.63
CA LEU A 534 -11.20 -8.07 -11.08
C LEU A 534 -9.72 -8.16 -11.45
N THR A 535 -9.42 -9.02 -12.43
CA THR A 535 -8.09 -9.11 -13.04
C THR A 535 -8.04 -8.22 -14.28
N PRO A 536 -6.99 -7.39 -14.47
CA PRO A 536 -6.73 -6.73 -15.74
C PRO A 536 -6.59 -7.78 -16.85
N VAL A 537 -7.26 -7.53 -17.98
CA VAL A 537 -7.23 -8.41 -19.16
C VAL A 537 -6.56 -7.66 -20.27
N PHE A 538 -5.54 -8.24 -20.89
CA PHE A 538 -4.80 -7.77 -22.06
C PHE A 538 -5.54 -8.04 -23.36
N LEU A 539 -5.57 -7.04 -24.26
CA LEU A 539 -5.89 -7.27 -25.66
C LEU A 539 -4.60 -7.61 -26.40
N VAL A 540 -4.47 -8.85 -26.84
CA VAL A 540 -3.26 -9.37 -27.48
C VAL A 540 -3.52 -9.61 -28.96
N GLU A 541 -2.73 -9.00 -29.83
CA GLU A 541 -2.80 -9.18 -31.29
C GLU A 541 -1.90 -10.34 -31.74
N LEU A 542 -2.48 -11.28 -32.49
CA LEU A 542 -1.83 -12.52 -32.93
C LEU A 542 -1.45 -12.52 -34.43
N SER A 543 -1.82 -11.47 -35.17
CA SER A 543 -1.73 -11.35 -36.64
C SER A 543 -0.30 -11.50 -37.18
N ASP A 544 0.69 -10.93 -36.48
CA ASP A 544 2.11 -10.92 -36.87
C ASP A 544 2.80 -12.31 -36.83
N TRP A 545 2.13 -13.36 -36.33
CA TRP A 545 2.70 -14.72 -36.18
C TRP A 545 2.46 -15.68 -37.35
N GLY A 546 1.69 -15.29 -38.37
CA GLY A 546 1.39 -16.15 -39.52
C GLY A 546 0.46 -17.35 -39.18
N ASP A 547 -0.57 -17.47 -40.00
CA ASP A 547 -1.64 -18.47 -40.05
C ASP A 547 -2.57 -18.57 -38.83
N ILE A 548 -3.58 -17.70 -38.87
CA ILE A 548 -4.95 -17.99 -38.42
C ILE A 548 -5.83 -18.03 -39.68
N SER A 549 -5.96 -19.22 -40.28
CA SER A 549 -7.14 -19.58 -41.06
C SER A 549 -7.51 -21.01 -40.71
N SER A 550 -8.41 -21.17 -39.74
CA SER A 550 -9.20 -22.37 -39.60
C SER A 550 -10.01 -22.54 -40.89
N THR A 551 -9.78 -23.65 -41.57
CA THR A 551 -10.55 -24.14 -42.72
C THR A 551 -12.05 -24.01 -42.48
N SER A 552 -12.72 -23.15 -43.23
CA SER A 552 -14.13 -23.37 -43.60
C SER A 552 -14.40 -22.87 -45.02
N ASN A 553 -15.10 -23.71 -45.78
CA ASN A 553 -15.57 -23.57 -47.17
C ASN A 553 -14.53 -23.60 -48.30
N ARG A 554 -14.12 -24.83 -48.65
CA ARG A 554 -14.02 -25.21 -50.07
C ARG A 554 -15.35 -25.84 -50.51
N SER A 555 -16.13 -25.07 -51.26
CA SER A 555 -17.14 -25.52 -52.22
C SER A 555 -17.32 -24.38 -53.23
N ALA A 556 -16.51 -24.37 -54.30
CA ALA A 556 -16.88 -24.75 -55.68
C ALA A 556 -17.39 -23.52 -56.50
N PRO A 557 -17.32 -23.51 -57.84
CA PRO A 557 -16.84 -24.53 -58.78
C PRO A 557 -15.42 -24.29 -59.33
#